data_AF-A0A3D1LFU1-F1
#
_entry.id   AF-A0A3D1LFU1-F1
#
_cell.length_a   1.000
_cell.length_b   1.000
_cell.length_c   1.000
_cell.angle_alpha   90.00
_cell.angle_beta   90.00
_cell.angle_gamma   90.00
#
_symmetry.space_group_name_H-M   'P 1'
#
loop_
_entity.id
_entity.type
_entity.pdbx_description
1 polymer ?
#
loop_
_entity_poly.entity_id
_entity_poly.type
_entity_poly.pdbx_seq_one_letter_code
_entity_poly.pdbx_strand_id
1 'polypeptide(L)'
;ALLLGALQKSIRTGEHEILPAGTPDAPDTVILGESVTSRSLAAALLLDYGICAEVICPVELPRELEGPFCRQIEDEQDLQAALSGARRVIADPLYRPIVPQGAQFFPLPHEAYSGRIYRKQIPNLVTPW
;
A
#
# COMPACT_ATOMS: atom_id res chain seq x y z
N ALA A 1 -16.56 7.32 6.00
CA ALA A 1 -15.35 6.91 5.27
C ALA A 1 -15.20 7.80 4.03
N LEU A 2 -14.36 8.85 4.10
CA LEU A 2 -14.05 9.76 2.99
C LEU A 2 -13.57 9.01 1.73
N LEU A 3 -12.79 7.93 1.94
CA LEU A 3 -12.32 7.06 0.85
C LEU A 3 -13.46 6.37 0.10
N LEU A 4 -14.43 5.77 0.80
CA LEU A 4 -15.57 5.11 0.16
C LEU A 4 -16.38 6.11 -0.68
N GLY A 5 -16.56 7.33 -0.18
CA GLY A 5 -17.20 8.42 -0.93
C GLY A 5 -16.43 8.80 -2.20
N ALA A 6 -15.10 8.88 -2.12
CA ALA A 6 -14.24 9.15 -3.28
C ALA A 6 -14.32 8.02 -4.32
N LEU A 7 -14.29 6.75 -3.89
CA LEU A 7 -14.45 5.59 -4.78
C LEU A 7 -15.82 5.59 -5.46
N GLN A 8 -16.90 5.84 -4.71
CA GLN A 8 -18.26 5.92 -5.26
C GLN A 8 -18.41 7.07 -6.27
N LYS A 9 -17.80 8.22 -6.00
CA LYS A 9 -17.76 9.35 -6.95
C LYS A 9 -17.04 8.92 -8.23
N SER A 10 -15.88 8.28 -8.11
CA SER A 10 -15.09 7.81 -9.25
C SER A 10 -15.86 6.81 -10.12
N ILE A 11 -16.54 5.84 -9.52
CA ILE A 11 -17.42 4.89 -10.24
C ILE A 11 -18.48 5.62 -11.06
N ARG A 12 -19.03 6.72 -10.54
CA ARG A 12 -20.09 7.48 -11.19
C ARG A 12 -19.57 8.46 -12.27
N THR A 13 -18.43 9.10 -12.05
CA THR A 13 -17.95 10.19 -12.92
C THR A 13 -16.82 9.79 -13.85
N GLY A 14 -16.13 8.67 -13.59
CA GLY A 14 -14.90 8.30 -14.29
C GLY A 14 -13.68 9.14 -13.90
N GLU A 15 -13.83 10.10 -13.00
CA GLU A 15 -12.73 10.93 -12.49
C GLU A 15 -12.04 10.25 -11.31
N HIS A 16 -10.73 10.36 -11.21
CA HIS A 16 -9.96 9.91 -10.04
C HIS A 16 -9.58 11.11 -9.18
N GLU A 17 -9.41 10.87 -7.88
CA GLU A 17 -8.99 11.88 -6.92
C GLU A 17 -7.81 11.34 -6.11
N ILE A 18 -6.77 12.15 -5.95
CA ILE A 18 -5.64 11.80 -5.11
C ILE A 18 -5.93 12.31 -3.70
N LEU A 19 -6.21 11.38 -2.80
CA LEU A 19 -6.40 11.70 -1.39
C LEU A 19 -5.05 12.02 -0.72
N PRO A 20 -5.04 12.90 0.30
CA PRO A 20 -3.82 13.29 0.98
C PRO A 20 -3.11 12.09 1.60
N ALA A 21 -1.82 11.93 1.29
CA ALA A 21 -0.88 11.19 2.11
C ALA A 21 -0.30 12.21 3.13
N GLY A 22 -0.27 11.87 4.42
CA GLY A 22 -0.06 12.83 5.52
C GLY A 22 1.33 13.48 5.57
N THR A 23 1.57 14.37 6.54
CA THR A 23 2.90 14.94 6.89
C THR A 23 3.00 15.15 8.42
N PRO A 24 4.18 15.20 9.09
CA PRO A 24 5.42 14.42 8.93
C PRO A 24 5.94 13.76 10.25
N ASP A 25 6.55 12.58 10.10
CA ASP A 25 7.83 12.07 10.64
C ASP A 25 7.99 10.71 9.95
N ALA A 26 9.21 10.28 9.61
CA ALA A 26 9.47 9.11 8.76
C ALA A 26 8.46 7.96 9.04
N PRO A 27 7.53 7.66 8.11
CA PRO A 27 6.43 6.75 8.40
C PRO A 27 7.01 5.39 8.79
N ASP A 28 6.70 4.94 10.00
CA ASP A 28 7.14 3.64 10.50
C ASP A 28 6.32 2.47 9.92
N THR A 29 5.34 2.79 9.06
CA THR A 29 4.48 1.87 8.34
C THR A 29 4.79 1.94 6.86
N VAL A 30 5.07 0.79 6.25
CA VAL A 30 5.32 0.65 4.81
C VAL A 30 4.29 -0.29 4.21
N ILE A 31 3.76 0.09 3.05
CA ILE A 31 2.90 -0.74 2.21
C ILE A 31 3.66 -1.10 0.94
N LEU A 32 3.88 -2.40 0.72
CA LEU A 32 4.45 -2.95 -0.50
C LEU A 32 3.33 -3.50 -1.39
N GLY A 33 3.11 -2.90 -2.54
CA GLY A 33 2.05 -3.35 -3.43
C GLY A 33 1.87 -2.47 -4.65
N GLU A 34 0.73 -2.64 -5.30
CA GLU A 34 0.35 -1.88 -6.50
C GLU A 34 -0.08 -0.45 -6.12
N SER A 35 0.20 0.49 -7.02
CA SER A 35 0.02 1.94 -6.81
C SER A 35 -1.38 2.32 -6.34
N VAL A 36 -2.43 1.90 -7.04
CA VAL A 36 -3.82 2.33 -6.73
C VAL A 36 -4.32 1.78 -5.40
N THR A 37 -4.26 0.46 -5.21
CA THR A 37 -4.77 -0.20 -4.00
C THR A 37 -3.97 0.21 -2.76
N SER A 38 -2.64 0.28 -2.89
CA SER A 38 -1.76 0.63 -1.76
C SER A 38 -1.92 2.08 -1.34
N ARG A 39 -2.04 3.02 -2.29
CA ARG A 39 -2.33 4.42 -1.98
C ARG A 39 -3.73 4.60 -1.37
N SER A 40 -4.72 3.85 -1.84
CA SER A 40 -6.07 3.88 -1.26
C SER A 40 -6.04 3.38 0.19
N LEU A 41 -5.30 2.31 0.47
CA LEU A 41 -5.11 1.80 1.82
C LEU A 41 -4.34 2.81 2.70
N ALA A 42 -3.27 3.43 2.20
CA ALA A 42 -2.54 4.47 2.91
C ALA A 42 -3.46 5.65 3.29
N ALA A 43 -4.32 6.08 2.36
CA ALA A 43 -5.31 7.13 2.63
C ALA A 43 -6.34 6.69 3.67
N ALA A 44 -6.82 5.44 3.63
CA ALA A 44 -7.73 4.90 4.65
C ALA A 44 -7.08 4.89 6.04
N LEU A 45 -5.84 4.40 6.13
CA LEU A 45 -5.07 4.36 7.38
C LEU A 45 -4.90 5.77 7.97
N LEU A 46 -4.64 6.77 7.13
CA LEU A 46 -4.52 8.15 7.58
C LEU A 46 -5.87 8.72 8.04
N LEU A 47 -6.91 8.59 7.22
CA LEU A 47 -8.20 9.25 7.45
C LEU A 47 -8.98 8.62 8.61
N ASP A 48 -8.94 7.30 8.74
CA ASP A 48 -9.74 6.58 9.72
C ASP A 48 -8.96 6.27 11.01
N TYR A 49 -7.61 6.22 10.95
CA TYR A 49 -6.76 5.82 12.08
C TYR A 49 -5.62 6.79 12.41
N GLY A 50 -5.41 7.85 11.62
CA GLY A 50 -4.28 8.77 11.81
C GLY A 50 -2.90 8.14 11.56
N ILE A 51 -2.84 6.99 10.88
CA ILE A 51 -1.60 6.27 10.60
C ILE A 51 -1.07 6.71 9.25
N CYS A 52 0.11 7.35 9.23
CA CYS A 52 0.83 7.64 8.00
C CYS A 52 1.59 6.39 7.52
N ALA A 53 1.51 6.09 6.23
CA ALA A 53 2.21 4.96 5.62
C ALA A 53 2.91 5.39 4.34
N GLU A 54 4.14 4.90 4.14
CA GLU A 54 4.83 4.99 2.86
C GLU A 54 4.37 3.85 1.94
N VAL A 55 4.08 4.17 0.69
CA VAL A 55 3.80 3.20 -0.37
C VAL A 55 5.07 3.03 -1.21
N ILE A 56 5.56 1.79 -1.30
CA ILE A 56 6.62 1.42 -2.23
C ILE A 56 6.02 0.45 -3.23
N CYS A 57 6.12 0.79 -4.52
CA CYS A 57 5.65 -0.02 -5.63
C CYS A 57 6.81 -0.83 -6.22
N PRO A 58 6.81 -2.17 -6.12
CA PRO A 58 7.83 -3.03 -6.72
C PRO A 58 7.73 -3.19 -8.24
N VAL A 59 6.64 -2.68 -8.82
CA VAL A 59 6.31 -2.75 -10.24
C VAL A 59 5.95 -1.35 -10.75
N GLU A 60 5.39 -1.27 -11.96
CA GLU A 60 5.01 -0.03 -12.62
C GLU A 60 4.25 0.95 -11.71
N LEU A 61 4.80 2.15 -11.58
CA LEU A 61 4.19 3.30 -10.92
C LEU A 61 3.92 4.39 -11.97
N PRO A 62 2.66 4.66 -12.31
CA PRO A 62 2.32 5.79 -13.16
C PRO A 62 2.76 7.12 -12.51
N ARG A 63 3.31 8.04 -13.32
CA ARG A 63 3.84 9.33 -12.82
C ARG A 63 2.80 10.16 -12.08
N GLU A 64 1.54 10.07 -12.49
CA GLU A 64 0.42 10.76 -11.85
C GLU A 64 0.18 10.27 -10.42
N LEU A 65 0.65 9.06 -10.11
CA LEU A 65 0.58 8.41 -8.81
C LEU A 65 1.92 8.42 -8.07
N GLU A 66 2.92 9.19 -8.52
CA GLU A 66 4.10 9.47 -7.70
C GLU A 66 3.77 10.50 -6.61
N GLY A 67 4.60 10.57 -5.57
CA GLY A 67 4.50 11.60 -4.56
C GLY A 67 5.43 11.36 -3.37
N PRO A 68 5.44 12.27 -2.38
CA PRO A 68 6.37 12.20 -1.24
C PRO A 68 6.35 10.89 -0.44
N PHE A 69 5.25 10.14 -0.49
CA PHE A 69 5.05 8.86 0.20
C PHE A 69 4.62 7.74 -0.75
N CYS A 70 4.87 7.91 -2.05
CA CYS A 70 4.60 6.88 -3.04
C CYS A 70 5.71 6.90 -4.09
N ARG A 71 6.57 5.88 -4.05
CA ARG A 71 7.71 5.75 -4.97
C ARG A 71 7.84 4.33 -5.50
N GLN A 72 8.56 4.20 -6.60
CA GLN A 72 8.88 2.90 -7.18
C GLN A 72 10.26 2.43 -6.71
N ILE A 73 10.38 1.15 -6.35
CA ILE A 73 11.66 0.46 -6.09
C ILE A 73 11.54 -0.96 -6.62
N GLU A 74 12.24 -1.28 -7.70
CA GLU A 74 12.14 -2.60 -8.35
C GLU A 74 13.15 -3.62 -7.82
N ASP A 75 14.33 -3.16 -7.39
CA ASP A 75 15.40 -4.02 -6.92
C ASP A 75 15.14 -4.53 -5.50
N GLU A 76 15.35 -5.83 -5.28
CA GLU A 76 15.09 -6.48 -3.99
C GLU A 76 16.02 -5.98 -2.87
N GLN A 77 17.28 -5.66 -3.18
CA GLN A 77 18.25 -5.18 -2.20
C GLN A 77 17.91 -3.74 -1.79
N ASP A 78 17.53 -2.90 -2.76
CA ASP A 78 17.02 -1.55 -2.47
C ASP A 78 15.72 -1.60 -1.68
N LEU A 79 14.84 -2.57 -1.98
CA LEU A 79 13.61 -2.78 -1.23
C LEU A 79 13.90 -3.17 0.22
N GLN A 80 14.81 -4.13 0.43
CA GLN A 80 15.24 -4.54 1.76
C GLN A 80 15.87 -3.37 2.54
N ALA A 81 16.67 -2.53 1.88
CA ALA A 81 17.25 -1.34 2.48
C ALA A 81 16.17 -0.33 2.90
N ALA A 82 15.19 -0.09 2.02
CA ALA A 82 14.05 0.79 2.29
C ALA A 82 13.19 0.30 3.47
N LEU A 83 13.08 -1.02 3.67
CA LEU A 83 12.31 -1.60 4.78
C LEU A 83 13.05 -1.57 6.13
N SER A 84 14.35 -1.30 6.17
CA SER A 84 15.19 -1.46 7.37
C SER A 84 14.69 -0.70 8.62
N GLY A 85 14.05 0.45 8.43
CA GLY A 85 13.47 1.27 9.51
C GLY A 85 11.98 1.01 9.79
N ALA A 86 11.33 0.10 9.07
CA ALA A 86 9.89 -0.13 9.18
C ALA A 86 9.54 -0.85 10.50
N ARG A 87 8.56 -0.31 11.23
CA ARG A 87 7.93 -0.98 12.38
C ARG A 87 6.80 -1.90 11.91
N ARG A 88 6.09 -1.53 10.85
CA ARG A 88 4.94 -2.23 10.30
C ARG A 88 5.10 -2.36 8.79
N VAL A 89 4.94 -3.56 8.26
CA VAL A 89 4.99 -3.83 6.81
C VAL A 89 3.70 -4.53 6.39
N ILE A 90 2.94 -3.90 5.50
CA ILE A 90 1.76 -4.46 4.86
C ILE A 90 2.16 -4.87 3.45
N ALA A 91 2.15 -6.16 3.14
CA ALA A 91 2.69 -6.64 1.87
C ALA A 91 2.16 -8.02 1.49
N ASP A 92 2.34 -8.37 0.21
CA ASP A 92 2.16 -9.74 -0.24
C ASP A 92 3.06 -10.71 0.57
N PRO A 93 2.58 -11.93 0.93
CA PRO A 93 3.37 -12.91 1.67
C PRO A 93 4.72 -13.26 1.05
N LEU A 94 4.90 -13.09 -0.27
CA LEU A 94 6.17 -13.32 -0.95
C LEU A 94 7.30 -12.39 -0.47
N TYR A 95 6.98 -11.18 0.01
CA TYR A 95 7.98 -10.25 0.54
C TYR A 95 8.43 -10.57 1.96
N ARG A 96 7.81 -11.55 2.64
CA ARG A 96 8.16 -11.91 4.02
C ARG A 96 9.67 -12.09 4.27
N PRO A 97 10.47 -12.69 3.35
CA PRO A 97 11.91 -12.90 3.55
C PRO A 97 12.74 -11.61 3.68
N ILE A 98 12.32 -10.51 3.04
CA ILE A 98 13.05 -9.23 3.07
C ILE A 98 12.55 -8.26 4.17
N VAL A 99 11.50 -8.65 4.89
CA VAL A 99 10.96 -7.86 6.01
C VAL A 99 11.84 -8.01 7.25
N PRO A 100 12.24 -6.90 7.92
CA PRO A 100 13.04 -6.96 9.13
C PRO A 100 12.41 -7.83 10.22
N GLN A 101 13.23 -8.58 10.95
CA GLN A 101 12.73 -9.50 11.99
C GLN A 101 11.95 -8.79 13.12
N GLY A 102 12.28 -7.53 13.41
CA GLY A 102 11.61 -6.71 14.43
C GLY A 102 10.32 -6.02 13.94
N ALA A 103 10.04 -6.06 12.64
CA ALA A 103 8.85 -5.44 12.06
C ALA A 103 7.63 -6.35 12.21
N GLN A 104 6.47 -5.76 12.50
CA GLN A 104 5.19 -6.45 12.41
C GLN A 104 4.80 -6.62 10.93
N PHE A 105 4.50 -7.85 10.53
CA PHE A 105 4.12 -8.18 9.15
C PHE A 105 2.62 -8.42 9.04
N PHE A 106 1.95 -7.68 8.17
CA PHE A 106 0.55 -7.81 7.84
C PHE A 106 0.42 -8.37 6.42
N PRO A 107 0.11 -9.66 6.25
CA PRO A 107 -0.02 -10.25 4.93
C PRO A 107 -1.24 -9.68 4.20
N LEU A 108 -1.00 -9.14 3.01
CA LEU A 108 -2.01 -8.65 2.08
C LEU A 108 -1.73 -9.26 0.70
N PRO A 109 -2.11 -10.54 0.47
CA PRO A 109 -1.92 -11.17 -0.82
C PRO A 109 -2.74 -10.44 -1.88
N HIS A 110 -2.20 -10.37 -3.10
CA HIS A 110 -2.87 -9.79 -4.25
C HIS A 110 -2.59 -10.64 -5.50
N GLU A 111 -3.39 -10.44 -6.54
CA GLU A 111 -3.43 -11.35 -7.67
C GLU A 111 -2.11 -11.34 -8.47
N ALA A 112 -1.43 -10.19 -8.59
CA ALA A 112 -0.29 -10.04 -9.50
C ALA A 112 1.06 -10.58 -8.99
N TYR A 113 1.32 -10.68 -7.67
CA TYR A 113 2.54 -11.32 -7.14
C TYR A 113 2.23 -12.78 -6.77
N SER A 114 1.26 -13.02 -5.88
CA SER A 114 1.06 -14.35 -5.29
C SER A 114 -0.31 -14.97 -5.54
N GLY A 115 -1.10 -14.43 -6.47
CA GLY A 115 -2.46 -14.90 -6.76
C GLY A 115 -2.58 -16.41 -7.00
N ARG A 116 -1.57 -17.07 -7.58
CA ARG A 116 -1.57 -18.53 -7.77
C ARG A 116 -1.42 -19.34 -6.48
N ILE A 117 -0.81 -18.76 -5.45
CA ILE A 117 -0.50 -19.41 -4.16
C ILE A 117 -1.57 -19.04 -3.12
N TYR A 118 -1.94 -17.75 -3.06
CA TYR A 118 -2.79 -17.20 -2.00
C TYR A 118 -4.15 -16.69 -2.49
N ARG A 119 -4.64 -17.14 -3.65
CA ARG A 119 -5.91 -16.65 -4.24
C ARG A 119 -7.08 -16.61 -3.26
N LYS A 120 -7.20 -17.65 -2.43
CA LYS A 120 -8.32 -17.83 -1.49
C LYS A 120 -8.21 -16.91 -0.27
N GLN A 121 -7.03 -16.32 -0.03
CA GLN A 121 -6.72 -15.42 1.07
C GLN A 121 -6.73 -13.95 0.64
N ILE A 122 -6.90 -13.64 -0.65
CA ILE A 122 -7.00 -12.26 -1.14
C ILE A 122 -8.30 -11.66 -0.58
N PRO A 123 -8.22 -10.60 0.24
CA PRO A 123 -9.41 -9.96 0.78
C PRO A 123 -10.16 -9.18 -0.29
N ASN A 124 -11.49 -9.17 -0.21
CA ASN A 124 -12.30 -8.25 -1.00
C ASN A 124 -12.30 -6.88 -0.32
N LEU A 125 -11.58 -5.91 -0.90
CA LEU A 125 -11.41 -4.57 -0.34
C LEU A 125 -12.54 -3.59 -0.69
N VAL A 126 -13.51 -4.00 -1.52
CA VAL A 126 -14.57 -3.11 -2.03
C VAL A 126 -15.97 -3.44 -1.50
N THR A 127 -16.13 -4.53 -0.74
CA THR A 127 -17.42 -4.88 -0.13
C THR A 127 -17.47 -4.43 1.33
N PRO A 128 -18.60 -3.83 1.80
CA PRO A 128 -18.83 -3.61 3.22
C PRO A 128 -18.92 -4.96 3.94
N TRP A 129 -18.29 -5.02 5.13
CA TRP A 129 -18.27 -6.19 6.02
C TRP A 129 -19.65 -6.52 6.58
#